data_AF-A0A8S1B6P5-F1
#
_entry.id   AF-A0A8S1B6P5-F1
#
_cell.length_a   1.000
_cell.length_b   1.000
_cell.length_c   1.000
_cell.angle_alpha   90.00
_cell.angle_beta   90.00
_cell.angle_gamma   90.00
#
_symmetry.space_group_name_H-M   'P 1'
#
loop_
_entity.id
_entity.type
_entity.pdbx_description
1 polymer ?
#
loop_
_entity_poly.entity_id
_entity_poly.type
_entity_poly.pdbx_seq_one_letter_code
_entity_poly.pdbx_strand_id
1 'polypeptide(L)'
;MIGCGAGAEAMRFRFVKPLLAHVNLLLVLYGGAALATAARLKWDPSTYIVFRELFPSEYRALTVGVTAAGFLMLLMPHLAIAGLHATLNTTRKILLYIYAGVMLVLLFGELSLGVWLALRVQLWLNSQAAQQLQEAMELREHLKPLLRYFSRWHPLPQHIDKLIKEAEQDAPCNLYLAAATLILLAVLQPLAIGLALCAARRRANAVAYSTAIAKSTYSAPEDNHCEKAPLRTAYRNGRIVIL
;
A
#
# COMPACT_ATOMS: atom_id res chain seq x y z
N MET A 1 -39.72 14.36 0.61
CA MET A 1 -38.72 13.69 -0.25
C MET A 1 -37.36 13.60 0.45
N ILE A 2 -37.28 12.95 1.62
CA ILE A 2 -36.02 12.73 2.35
C ILE A 2 -36.01 11.23 2.70
N GLY A 3 -35.33 10.42 1.89
CA GLY A 3 -35.37 8.96 2.09
C GLY A 3 -34.46 8.15 1.19
N CYS A 4 -34.10 8.65 0.01
CA CYS A 4 -33.27 7.90 -0.94
C CYS A 4 -31.75 7.96 -0.62
N GLY A 5 -31.28 8.98 0.14
CA GLY A 5 -29.86 9.17 0.43
C GLY A 5 -29.31 8.31 1.59
N ALA A 6 -30.12 8.05 2.62
CA ALA A 6 -29.67 7.37 3.84
C ALA A 6 -29.35 5.89 3.59
N GLY A 7 -30.08 5.23 2.68
CA GLY A 7 -29.86 3.84 2.30
C GLY A 7 -28.56 3.65 1.49
N ALA A 8 -28.28 4.56 0.56
CA ALA A 8 -27.05 4.53 -0.25
C ALA A 8 -25.80 4.79 0.60
N GLU A 9 -25.88 5.72 1.55
CA GLU A 9 -24.81 5.96 2.52
C GLU A 9 -24.59 4.75 3.45
N ALA A 10 -25.65 4.23 4.06
CA ALA A 10 -25.55 3.04 4.92
C ALA A 10 -24.97 1.82 4.19
N MET A 11 -25.33 1.64 2.91
CA MET A 11 -24.78 0.60 2.04
C MET A 11 -23.30 0.83 1.73
N ARG A 12 -22.89 2.05 1.32
CA ARG A 12 -21.47 2.42 1.11
C ARG A 12 -20.62 2.15 2.36
N PHE A 13 -21.15 2.40 3.56
CA PHE A 13 -20.42 2.23 4.82
C PHE A 13 -20.33 0.79 5.33
N ARG A 14 -21.18 -0.13 4.85
CA ARG A 14 -21.06 -1.56 5.18
C ARG A 14 -19.83 -2.18 4.53
N PHE A 15 -19.43 -1.67 3.36
CA PHE A 15 -18.26 -2.16 2.62
C PHE A 15 -16.92 -1.58 3.07
N VAL A 16 -16.90 -0.47 3.83
CA VAL A 16 -15.63 0.19 4.21
C VAL A 16 -14.70 -0.71 5.02
N LYS A 17 -15.23 -1.47 6.00
CA LYS A 17 -14.42 -2.37 6.83
C LYS A 17 -13.82 -3.55 6.03
N PRO A 18 -14.63 -4.36 5.30
CA PRO A 18 -14.07 -5.47 4.52
C PRO A 18 -13.17 -4.98 3.39
N LEU A 19 -13.48 -3.85 2.75
CA LEU A 19 -12.63 -3.27 1.71
C LEU A 19 -11.29 -2.80 2.27
N LEU A 20 -11.27 -2.14 3.44
CA LEU A 20 -10.03 -1.74 4.10
C LEU A 20 -9.17 -2.96 4.47
N ALA A 21 -9.77 -4.05 4.92
CA ALA A 21 -9.06 -5.29 5.21
C ALA A 21 -8.46 -5.90 3.93
N HIS A 22 -9.22 -5.92 2.82
CA HIS A 22 -8.74 -6.45 1.54
C HIS A 22 -7.59 -5.61 0.96
N VAL A 23 -7.70 -4.29 0.99
CA VAL A 23 -6.63 -3.37 0.57
C VAL A 23 -5.37 -3.59 1.42
N ASN A 24 -5.50 -3.73 2.73
CA ASN A 24 -4.36 -4.03 3.61
C ASN A 24 -3.73 -5.40 3.31
N LEU A 25 -4.53 -6.41 2.97
CA LEU A 25 -4.00 -7.71 2.55
C LEU A 25 -3.15 -7.59 1.28
N LEU A 26 -3.62 -6.82 0.28
CA LEU A 26 -2.85 -6.55 -0.93
C LEU A 26 -1.56 -5.79 -0.62
N LEU A 27 -1.62 -4.76 0.24
CA LEU A 27 -0.44 -4.02 0.67
C LEU A 27 0.58 -4.90 1.40
N VAL A 28 0.14 -5.91 2.17
CA VAL A 28 1.04 -6.90 2.79
C VAL A 28 1.76 -7.74 1.74
N LEU A 29 1.04 -8.19 0.71
CA LEU A 29 1.66 -8.95 -0.39
C LEU A 29 2.74 -8.12 -1.09
N TYR A 30 2.46 -6.84 -1.36
CA TYR A 30 3.46 -5.92 -1.91
C TYR A 30 4.59 -5.61 -0.94
N GLY A 31 4.31 -5.48 0.35
CA GLY A 31 5.32 -5.31 1.40
C GLY A 31 6.28 -6.50 1.48
N GLY A 32 5.75 -7.72 1.38
CA GLY A 32 6.55 -8.94 1.30
C GLY A 32 7.41 -8.99 0.04
N ALA A 33 6.84 -8.64 -1.12
CA ALA A 33 7.58 -8.55 -2.37
C ALA A 33 8.69 -7.48 -2.32
N ALA A 34 8.42 -6.33 -1.70
CA ALA A 34 9.39 -5.27 -1.47
C ALA A 34 10.54 -5.76 -0.58
N LEU A 35 10.25 -6.44 0.53
CA LEU A 35 11.28 -7.00 1.40
C LEU A 35 12.11 -8.10 0.71
N ALA A 36 11.48 -8.96 -0.08
CA ALA A 36 12.20 -9.96 -0.89
C ALA A 36 13.12 -9.28 -1.90
N THR A 37 12.66 -8.21 -2.54
CA THR A 37 13.46 -7.39 -3.47
C THR A 37 14.62 -6.72 -2.75
N ALA A 38 14.39 -6.14 -1.58
CA ALA A 38 15.42 -5.52 -0.76
C ALA A 38 16.47 -6.54 -0.27
N ALA A 39 16.01 -7.73 0.12
CA ALA A 39 16.90 -8.83 0.50
C ALA A 39 17.78 -9.25 -0.68
N ARG A 40 17.20 -9.42 -1.88
CA ARG A 40 17.98 -9.69 -3.10
C ARG A 40 18.96 -8.58 -3.41
N LEU A 41 18.53 -7.32 -3.36
CA LEU A 41 19.41 -6.17 -3.56
C LEU A 41 20.62 -6.23 -2.63
N LYS A 42 20.41 -6.54 -1.33
CA LYS A 42 21.48 -6.54 -0.33
C LYS A 42 22.37 -7.79 -0.35
N TRP A 43 21.79 -8.98 -0.54
CA TRP A 43 22.42 -10.28 -0.31
C TRP A 43 22.78 -11.04 -1.58
N ASP A 44 22.24 -10.66 -2.74
CA ASP A 44 22.64 -11.21 -4.03
C ASP A 44 23.48 -10.19 -4.80
N PRO A 45 24.82 -10.26 -4.69
CA PRO A 45 25.72 -9.31 -5.34
C PRO A 45 25.75 -9.45 -6.86
N SER A 46 25.33 -10.59 -7.41
CA SER A 46 25.49 -10.92 -8.83
C SER A 46 24.37 -10.32 -9.69
N THR A 47 23.15 -10.24 -9.15
CA THR A 47 21.96 -9.83 -9.90
C THR A 47 21.95 -8.33 -10.25
N TYR A 48 22.62 -7.48 -9.47
CA TYR A 48 22.57 -6.01 -9.63
C TYR A 48 23.94 -5.34 -9.66
N ILE A 49 24.99 -6.08 -10.06
CA ILE A 49 26.37 -5.59 -10.03
C ILE A 49 26.53 -4.30 -10.85
N VAL A 50 25.93 -4.25 -12.04
CA VAL A 50 25.98 -3.09 -12.94
C VAL A 50 25.34 -1.87 -12.29
N PHE A 51 24.18 -2.05 -11.65
CA PHE A 51 23.47 -0.96 -10.98
C PHE A 51 24.23 -0.45 -9.74
N ARG A 52 24.86 -1.37 -9.00
CA ARG A 52 25.67 -1.05 -7.82
C ARG A 52 26.94 -0.28 -8.16
N GLU A 53 27.60 -0.62 -9.27
CA GLU A 53 28.83 0.04 -9.71
C GLU A 53 28.54 1.40 -10.37
N LEU A 54 27.50 1.49 -11.21
CA LEU A 54 27.15 2.75 -11.89
C LEU A 54 26.49 3.77 -10.96
N PHE A 55 25.68 3.31 -10.00
CA PHE A 55 24.85 4.16 -9.14
C PHE A 55 24.94 3.76 -7.66
N PRO A 56 26.12 3.87 -7.03
CA PRO A 56 26.34 3.34 -5.69
C PRO A 56 25.48 4.03 -4.62
N SER A 57 25.23 5.34 -4.76
CA SER A 57 24.39 6.11 -3.84
C SER A 57 22.91 5.74 -3.95
N GLU A 58 22.42 5.64 -5.18
CA GLU A 58 21.03 5.36 -5.52
C GLU A 58 20.68 3.93 -5.13
N TYR A 59 21.59 2.98 -5.39
CA TYR A 59 21.46 1.61 -4.94
C TYR A 59 21.34 1.49 -3.41
N ARG A 60 22.17 2.22 -2.65
CA ARG A 60 22.07 2.25 -1.18
C ARG A 60 20.75 2.85 -0.70
N ALA A 61 20.35 3.97 -1.29
CA ALA A 61 19.09 4.65 -0.98
C ALA A 61 17.88 3.76 -1.28
N LEU A 62 17.85 3.08 -2.43
CA LEU A 62 16.81 2.12 -2.81
C LEU A 62 16.77 0.94 -1.86
N THR A 63 17.93 0.36 -1.52
CA THR A 63 17.98 -0.78 -0.61
C THR A 63 17.35 -0.43 0.74
N VAL A 64 17.70 0.73 1.31
CA VAL A 64 17.13 1.19 2.58
C VAL A 64 15.66 1.56 2.42
N GLY A 65 15.31 2.33 1.38
CA GLY A 65 13.95 2.82 1.14
C GLY A 65 12.95 1.69 0.92
N VAL A 66 13.28 0.72 0.05
CA VAL A 66 12.44 -0.45 -0.23
C VAL A 66 12.31 -1.33 1.03
N THR A 67 13.38 -1.48 1.82
CA THR A 67 13.32 -2.21 3.11
C THR A 67 12.35 -1.53 4.08
N ALA A 68 12.51 -0.22 4.27
CA ALA A 68 11.68 0.57 5.18
C ALA A 68 10.20 0.58 4.75
N ALA A 69 9.94 0.79 3.45
CA ALA A 69 8.60 0.74 2.89
C ALA A 69 7.97 -0.65 3.07
N GLY A 70 8.72 -1.73 2.80
CA GLY A 70 8.25 -3.10 2.99
C GLY A 70 7.84 -3.41 4.43
N PHE A 71 8.68 -3.04 5.41
CA PHE A 71 8.34 -3.19 6.83
C PHE A 71 7.13 -2.37 7.25
N LEU A 72 7.04 -1.12 6.80
CA LEU A 72 5.88 -0.27 7.08
C LEU A 72 4.61 -0.90 6.51
N MET A 73 4.61 -1.36 5.25
CA MET A 73 3.47 -2.04 4.64
C MET A 73 3.03 -3.31 5.41
N LEU A 74 3.96 -4.04 6.02
CA LEU A 74 3.62 -5.17 6.91
C LEU A 74 3.01 -4.72 8.24
N LEU A 75 3.43 -3.58 8.78
CA LEU A 75 2.94 -3.06 10.06
C LEU A 75 1.56 -2.40 9.95
N MET A 76 1.26 -1.77 8.83
CA MET A 76 0.02 -1.02 8.59
C MET A 76 -1.28 -1.80 8.84
N PRO A 77 -1.42 -3.07 8.42
CA PRO A 77 -2.60 -3.89 8.73
C PRO A 77 -2.83 -4.07 10.22
N HIS A 78 -1.78 -4.24 11.02
CA HIS A 78 -1.91 -4.39 12.47
C HIS A 78 -2.50 -3.12 13.09
N LEU A 79 -2.03 -1.96 12.61
CA LEU A 79 -2.56 -0.67 13.02
C LEU A 79 -4.02 -0.47 12.58
N ALA A 80 -4.36 -0.89 11.36
CA ALA A 80 -5.74 -0.85 10.85
C ALA A 80 -6.68 -1.75 11.66
N ILE A 81 -6.27 -2.98 11.95
CA ILE A 81 -7.03 -3.94 12.75
C ILE A 81 -7.21 -3.42 14.17
N ALA A 82 -6.15 -2.90 14.80
CA ALA A 82 -6.22 -2.29 16.13
C ALA A 82 -7.19 -1.10 16.16
N GLY A 83 -7.15 -0.24 15.14
CA GLY A 83 -8.08 0.87 15.00
C GLY A 83 -9.54 0.41 14.80
N LEU A 84 -9.77 -0.66 14.03
CA LEU A 84 -11.11 -1.18 13.76
C LEU A 84 -11.74 -1.90 14.97
N HIS A 85 -10.93 -2.53 15.82
CA HIS A 85 -11.37 -3.26 17.01
C HIS A 85 -11.33 -2.45 18.31
N ALA A 86 -10.75 -1.24 18.29
CA ALA A 86 -10.78 -0.35 19.44
C ALA A 86 -12.22 -0.01 19.86
N THR A 87 -12.52 -0.23 21.14
CA THR A 87 -13.84 -0.01 21.75
C THR A 87 -14.13 1.47 21.97
N LEU A 88 -13.11 2.22 22.39
CA LEU A 88 -13.18 3.66 22.62
C LEU A 88 -13.13 4.43 21.30
N ASN A 89 -14.12 5.30 21.07
CA ASN A 89 -14.22 6.09 19.84
C ASN A 89 -13.00 7.00 19.63
N THR A 90 -12.45 7.59 20.69
CA THR A 90 -11.27 8.47 20.62
C THR A 90 -10.05 7.70 20.15
N THR A 91 -9.75 6.56 20.79
CA THR A 91 -8.64 5.67 20.43
C THR A 91 -8.76 5.17 19.00
N ARG A 92 -9.96 4.72 18.59
CA ARG A 92 -10.23 4.32 17.21
C ARG A 92 -9.91 5.43 16.21
N LYS A 93 -10.37 6.65 16.45
CA LYS A 93 -10.12 7.79 15.54
C LYS A 93 -8.63 8.11 15.46
N ILE A 94 -7.95 8.18 16.60
CA ILE A 94 -6.51 8.45 16.66
C ILE A 94 -5.74 7.38 15.88
N LEU A 95 -6.00 6.10 16.11
CA LEU A 95 -5.32 5.00 15.41
C LEU A 95 -5.56 5.06 13.90
N LEU A 96 -6.78 5.36 13.45
CA LEU A 96 -7.09 5.50 12.02
C LEU A 96 -6.46 6.75 11.39
N TYR A 97 -6.32 7.85 12.14
CA TYR A 97 -5.59 9.03 11.67
C TYR A 97 -4.09 8.80 11.61
N ILE A 98 -3.50 8.11 12.60
CA ILE A 98 -2.10 7.70 12.55
C ILE A 98 -1.88 6.80 11.34
N TYR A 99 -2.76 5.82 11.11
CA TYR A 99 -2.71 4.98 9.92
C TYR A 99 -2.74 5.82 8.63
N ALA A 100 -3.70 6.74 8.49
CA ALA A 100 -3.78 7.59 7.31
C ALA A 100 -2.53 8.48 7.14
N GLY A 101 -1.99 9.02 8.24
CA GLY A 101 -0.79 9.84 8.26
C GLY A 101 0.46 9.06 7.84
N VAL A 102 0.67 7.86 8.39
CA VAL A 102 1.80 6.99 8.00
C VAL A 102 1.69 6.59 6.53
N MET A 103 0.48 6.27 6.05
CA MET A 103 0.28 5.95 4.64
C MET A 103 0.58 7.14 3.71
N LEU A 104 0.24 8.37 4.12
CA LEU A 104 0.61 9.58 3.39
C LEU A 104 2.13 9.80 3.35
N VAL A 105 2.79 9.63 4.49
CA VAL A 105 4.26 9.74 4.56
C VAL A 105 4.92 8.71 3.64
N LEU A 106 4.40 7.49 3.60
CA LEU A 106 4.88 6.44 2.72
C LEU A 106 4.66 6.79 1.23
N LEU A 107 3.45 7.25 0.86
CA LEU A 107 3.14 7.72 -0.50
C LEU A 107 4.06 8.87 -0.94
N PHE A 108 4.22 9.90 -0.12
CA PHE A 108 5.10 11.02 -0.45
C PHE A 108 6.57 10.60 -0.48
N GLY A 109 6.99 9.67 0.39
CA GLY A 109 8.34 9.12 0.39
C GLY A 109 8.65 8.37 -0.91
N GLU A 110 7.72 7.52 -1.36
CA GLU A 110 7.84 6.79 -2.63
C GLU A 110 7.88 7.72 -3.84
N LEU A 111 6.99 8.72 -3.89
CA LEU A 111 6.99 9.73 -4.95
C LEU A 111 8.29 10.54 -4.95
N SER A 112 8.75 10.99 -3.78
CA SER A 112 9.98 11.78 -3.66
C SER A 112 11.20 10.97 -4.09
N LEU A 113 11.28 9.70 -3.68
CA LEU A 113 12.34 8.80 -4.07
C LEU A 113 12.31 8.51 -5.58
N GLY A 114 11.12 8.28 -6.14
CA GLY A 114 10.93 8.05 -7.57
C GLY A 114 11.33 9.25 -8.42
N VAL A 115 10.90 10.45 -8.05
CA VAL A 115 11.29 11.71 -8.70
C VAL A 115 12.80 11.93 -8.59
N TRP A 116 13.37 11.74 -7.41
CA TRP A 116 14.82 11.86 -7.21
C TRP A 116 15.58 10.88 -8.10
N LEU A 117 15.17 9.61 -8.15
CA LEU A 117 15.81 8.60 -8.99
C LEU A 117 15.72 8.97 -10.49
N ALA A 118 14.55 9.42 -10.94
CA ALA A 118 14.34 9.85 -12.33
C ALA A 118 15.25 11.02 -12.71
N LEU A 119 15.38 12.02 -11.83
CA LEU A 119 16.31 13.14 -12.04
C LEU A 119 17.76 12.66 -12.09
N ARG A 120 18.16 11.72 -11.23
CA ARG A 120 19.53 11.16 -11.23
C ARG A 120 19.83 10.38 -12.50
N VAL A 121 18.87 9.60 -12.99
CA VAL A 121 18.99 8.92 -14.29
C VAL A 121 19.09 9.94 -15.43
N GLN A 122 18.25 10.97 -15.43
CA GLN A 122 18.30 12.02 -16.45
C GLN A 122 19.64 12.78 -16.46
N LEU A 123 20.18 13.10 -15.28
CA LEU A 123 21.49 13.72 -15.15
C LEU A 123 22.60 12.78 -15.64
N TRP A 124 22.50 11.49 -15.32
CA TRP A 124 23.46 10.50 -15.78
C TRP A 124 23.45 10.32 -17.30
N LEU A 125 22.27 10.32 -17.94
CA LEU A 125 22.14 10.23 -19.39
C LEU A 125 22.90 11.35 -20.14
N ASN A 126 23.05 12.51 -19.50
CA ASN A 126 23.80 13.65 -20.05
C ASN A 126 25.29 13.66 -19.65
N SER A 127 25.75 12.67 -18.89
CA SER A 127 27.13 12.61 -18.38
C SER A 127 28.08 11.87 -19.32
N GLN A 128 29.37 12.14 -19.20
CA GLN A 128 30.42 11.41 -19.95
C GLN A 128 30.42 9.91 -19.66
N ALA A 129 29.98 9.48 -18.47
CA ALA A 129 29.89 8.06 -18.13
C ALA A 129 28.84 7.32 -18.98
N ALA A 130 27.71 7.99 -19.30
CA ALA A 130 26.71 7.42 -20.20
C ALA A 130 27.23 7.34 -21.63
N GLN A 131 28.00 8.34 -22.09
CA GLN A 131 28.65 8.33 -23.40
C GLN A 131 29.67 7.18 -23.51
N GLN A 132 30.53 7.01 -22.51
CA GLN A 132 31.48 5.88 -22.46
C GLN A 132 30.78 4.52 -22.43
N LEU A 133 29.65 4.40 -21.72
CA LEU A 133 28.86 3.17 -21.73
C LEU A 133 28.26 2.93 -23.11
N GLN A 134 27.78 3.96 -23.79
CA GLN A 134 27.24 3.87 -25.13
C GLN A 134 28.31 3.43 -26.13
N GLU A 135 29.51 4.00 -26.07
CA GLU A 135 30.68 3.56 -26.85
C GLU A 135 31.07 2.10 -26.52
N ALA A 136 31.03 1.71 -25.24
CA ALA A 136 31.27 0.32 -24.84
C ALA A 136 30.19 -0.65 -25.35
N MET A 137 28.94 -0.21 -25.43
CA MET A 137 27.84 -0.97 -26.04
C MET A 137 28.01 -1.09 -27.56
N GLU A 138 28.56 -0.09 -28.24
CA GLU A 138 28.92 -0.20 -29.66
C GLU A 138 30.06 -1.22 -29.85
N LEU A 139 31.07 -1.18 -28.98
CA LEU A 139 32.16 -2.17 -28.97
C LEU A 139 31.66 -3.61 -28.74
N ARG A 140 30.54 -3.79 -28.04
CA ARG A 140 29.92 -5.11 -27.82
C ARG A 140 29.57 -5.82 -29.11
N GLU A 141 29.17 -5.09 -30.16
CA GLU A 141 28.87 -5.67 -31.47
C GLU A 141 30.11 -6.35 -32.07
N HIS A 142 31.28 -5.80 -31.79
CA HIS A 142 32.57 -6.32 -32.25
C HIS A 142 33.11 -7.42 -31.31
N LEU A 143 32.65 -7.43 -30.05
CA LEU A 143 33.03 -8.42 -29.04
C LEU A 143 32.26 -9.75 -29.20
N LYS A 144 31.02 -9.72 -29.69
CA LYS A 144 30.21 -10.92 -30.00
C LYS A 144 30.93 -11.95 -30.90
N PRO A 145 31.53 -11.57 -32.04
CA PRO A 145 32.24 -12.53 -32.89
C PRO A 145 33.50 -13.11 -32.20
N LEU A 146 34.20 -12.32 -31.38
CA LEU A 146 35.35 -12.80 -30.59
C LEU A 146 34.91 -13.82 -29.53
N LEU A 147 33.82 -13.56 -28.80
CA LEU A 147 33.23 -14.50 -27.85
C LEU A 147 32.80 -15.81 -28.53
N ARG A 148 32.23 -15.74 -29.74
CA ARG A 148 31.91 -16.94 -30.55
C ARG A 148 33.16 -17.70 -30.95
N TYR A 149 34.24 -17.01 -31.32
CA TYR A 149 35.50 -17.64 -31.64
C TYR A 149 36.12 -18.35 -30.42
N PHE A 150 36.17 -17.69 -29.27
CA PHE A 150 36.63 -18.29 -28.01
C PHE A 150 35.73 -19.43 -27.54
N SER A 151 34.45 -19.43 -27.89
CA SER A 151 33.53 -20.52 -27.53
C SER A 151 33.89 -21.88 -28.13
N ARG A 152 34.74 -21.90 -29.15
CA ARG A 152 35.29 -23.14 -29.73
C ARG A 152 36.26 -23.85 -28.77
N TRP A 153 36.84 -23.10 -27.84
CA TRP A 153 37.88 -23.57 -26.93
C TRP A 153 37.40 -23.71 -25.49
N HIS A 154 36.31 -23.01 -25.13
CA HIS A 154 35.73 -23.05 -23.79
C HIS A 154 34.21 -22.81 -23.85
N PRO A 155 33.37 -23.48 -23.05
CA PRO A 155 31.90 -23.34 -23.13
C PRO A 155 31.35 -22.06 -22.46
N LEU A 156 32.13 -21.43 -21.59
CA LEU A 156 31.72 -20.27 -20.79
C LEU A 156 31.26 -19.03 -21.62
N PRO A 157 31.92 -18.67 -22.74
CA PRO A 157 31.44 -17.59 -23.63
C PRO A 157 30.04 -17.82 -24.20
N GLN A 158 29.65 -19.07 -24.49
CA GLN A 158 28.30 -19.39 -24.95
C GLN A 158 27.27 -19.20 -23.84
N HIS A 159 27.61 -19.59 -22.61
CA HIS A 159 26.73 -19.38 -21.47
C HIS A 159 26.51 -17.89 -21.19
N ILE A 160 27.57 -17.07 -21.29
CA ILE A 160 27.48 -15.62 -21.14
C ILE A 160 26.61 -14.98 -22.24
N ASP A 161 26.79 -15.35 -23.51
CA ASP A 161 25.95 -14.80 -24.61
C ASP A 161 24.48 -15.20 -24.43
N LYS A 162 24.20 -16.39 -23.90
CA LYS A 162 22.84 -16.83 -23.55
C LYS A 162 22.24 -15.98 -22.43
N LEU A 163 22.95 -15.80 -21.31
CA LEU A 163 22.49 -14.99 -20.18
C LEU A 163 22.23 -13.53 -20.58
N ILE A 164 23.10 -12.96 -21.43
CA ILE A 164 22.91 -11.60 -21.93
C ILE A 164 21.64 -11.50 -22.76
N LYS A 165 21.38 -12.45 -23.66
CA LYS A 165 20.15 -12.45 -24.49
C LYS A 165 18.89 -12.63 -23.65
N GLU A 166 18.93 -13.53 -22.66
CA GLU A 166 17.82 -13.73 -21.72
C GLU A 166 17.53 -12.42 -20.98
N ALA A 167 18.56 -11.76 -20.43
CA ALA A 167 18.40 -10.48 -19.75
C ALA A 167 17.85 -9.37 -20.67
N GLU A 168 18.28 -9.30 -21.93
CA GLU A 168 17.74 -8.34 -22.91
C GLU A 168 16.28 -8.60 -23.25
N GLN A 169 15.88 -9.86 -23.40
CA GLN A 169 14.50 -10.25 -23.67
C GLN A 169 13.59 -9.98 -22.48
N ASP A 170 14.09 -10.19 -21.26
CA ASP A 170 13.33 -10.00 -20.03
C ASP A 170 13.29 -8.53 -19.56
N ALA A 171 14.24 -7.70 -19.98
CA ALA A 171 14.31 -6.28 -19.61
C ALA A 171 12.99 -5.50 -19.82
N PRO A 172 12.35 -5.52 -21.00
CA PRO A 172 11.09 -4.79 -21.19
C PRO A 172 9.97 -5.36 -20.31
N CYS A 173 9.85 -6.68 -20.21
CA CYS A 173 8.83 -7.32 -19.38
C CYS A 173 8.98 -6.96 -17.90
N ASN A 174 10.20 -6.99 -17.38
CA ASN A 174 10.50 -6.60 -16.00
C ASN A 174 10.21 -5.12 -15.75
N LEU A 175 10.50 -4.25 -16.72
CA LEU A 175 10.16 -2.83 -16.63
C LEU A 175 8.65 -2.60 -16.58
N TYR A 176 7.88 -3.29 -17.44
CA TYR A 176 6.42 -3.21 -17.41
C TYR A 176 5.84 -3.71 -16.08
N LEU A 177 6.37 -4.80 -15.54
CA LEU A 177 5.94 -5.33 -14.25
C LEU A 177 6.22 -4.36 -13.10
N ALA A 178 7.41 -3.74 -13.10
CA ALA A 178 7.78 -2.73 -12.12
C ALA A 178 6.86 -1.50 -12.21
N ALA A 179 6.60 -1.01 -13.43
CA ALA A 179 5.71 0.12 -13.66
C ALA A 179 4.27 -0.20 -13.24
N ALA A 180 3.74 -1.37 -13.58
CA ALA A 180 2.41 -1.81 -13.17
C ALA A 180 2.28 -1.91 -11.64
N THR A 181 3.33 -2.40 -10.97
CA THR A 181 3.38 -2.49 -9.51
C THR A 181 3.35 -1.10 -8.86
N LEU A 182 4.12 -0.15 -9.38
CA LEU A 182 4.12 1.24 -8.90
C LEU A 182 2.76 1.90 -9.09
N ILE A 183 2.13 1.72 -10.25
CA ILE A 183 0.78 2.26 -10.52
C ILE A 183 -0.23 1.67 -9.53
N LEU A 184 -0.18 0.36 -9.28
CA LEU A 184 -1.12 -0.26 -8.36
C LEU A 184 -0.92 0.24 -6.92
N LEU A 185 0.32 0.40 -6.46
CA LEU A 185 0.61 1.00 -5.15
C LEU A 185 0.09 2.44 -5.06
N ALA A 186 0.30 3.25 -6.11
CA ALA A 186 -0.20 4.61 -6.21
C ALA A 186 -1.74 4.71 -6.18
N VAL A 187 -2.46 3.63 -6.48
CA VAL A 187 -3.93 3.55 -6.36
C VAL A 187 -4.35 3.00 -5.00
N LEU A 188 -3.70 1.93 -4.51
CA LEU A 188 -4.06 1.26 -3.27
C LEU A 188 -3.83 2.14 -2.03
N GLN A 189 -2.76 2.95 -2.01
CA GLN A 189 -2.44 3.80 -0.86
C GLN A 189 -3.44 4.95 -0.66
N PRO A 190 -3.83 5.75 -1.69
CA PRO A 190 -4.92 6.72 -1.55
C PRO A 190 -6.24 6.09 -1.18
N LEU A 191 -6.56 4.91 -1.74
CA LEU A 191 -7.76 4.17 -1.40
C LEU A 191 -7.79 3.79 0.08
N ALA A 192 -6.66 3.27 0.60
CA ALA A 192 -6.50 2.96 2.02
C ALA A 192 -6.69 4.19 2.92
N ILE A 193 -6.09 5.34 2.54
CA ILE A 193 -6.24 6.62 3.25
C ILE A 193 -7.72 7.04 3.28
N GLY A 194 -8.39 7.05 2.12
CA GLY A 194 -9.80 7.42 2.00
C GLY A 194 -10.71 6.53 2.85
N LEU A 195 -10.47 5.22 2.84
CA LEU A 195 -11.23 4.25 3.65
C LEU A 195 -11.01 4.43 5.15
N ALA A 196 -9.78 4.72 5.58
CA ALA A 196 -9.47 4.98 6.99
C ALA A 196 -10.16 6.26 7.49
N LEU A 197 -10.14 7.33 6.70
CA LEU A 197 -10.81 8.58 7.03
C LEU A 197 -12.34 8.42 7.08
N CYS A 198 -12.93 7.71 6.12
CA CYS A 198 -14.35 7.34 6.14
C CYS A 198 -14.69 6.51 7.37
N ALA A 199 -13.85 5.55 7.75
CA ALA A 199 -14.04 4.74 8.94
C ALA A 199 -13.93 5.56 10.24
N ALA A 200 -13.11 6.61 10.28
CA ALA A 200 -12.97 7.49 11.44
C ALA A 200 -14.18 8.43 11.65
N ARG A 201 -14.85 8.85 10.57
CA ARG A 201 -15.99 9.81 10.61
C ARG A 201 -17.33 9.17 11.04
N ARG A 202 -17.47 7.85 10.94
CA ARG A 202 -18.75 7.09 10.98
C ARG A 202 -19.68 7.25 12.21
N ARG A 203 -19.26 7.82 13.35
CA ARG A 203 -20.10 7.83 14.58
C ARG A 203 -20.61 9.19 15.03
N ALA A 204 -20.13 10.30 14.48
CA ALA A 204 -20.71 11.61 14.81
C ALA A 204 -22.19 11.70 14.37
N ASN A 205 -22.49 11.18 13.17
CA ASN A 205 -23.82 11.30 12.58
C ASN A 205 -24.84 10.30 13.15
N ALA A 206 -24.40 9.09 13.54
CA ALA A 206 -25.30 8.08 14.11
C ALA A 206 -25.78 8.45 15.53
N VAL A 207 -24.91 9.07 16.34
CA VAL A 207 -25.29 9.59 17.65
C VAL A 207 -26.21 10.79 17.49
N ALA A 208 -25.84 11.77 16.65
CA ALA A 208 -26.67 12.96 16.39
C ALA A 208 -28.08 12.60 15.90
N TYR A 209 -28.22 11.60 15.02
CA TYR A 209 -29.52 11.10 14.55
C TYR A 209 -30.32 10.42 15.68
N SER A 210 -29.67 9.60 16.53
CA SER A 210 -30.34 8.99 17.68
C SER A 210 -30.77 10.01 18.75
N THR A 211 -29.98 11.07 18.97
CA THR A 211 -30.32 12.15 19.90
C THR A 211 -31.40 13.07 19.32
N ALA A 212 -31.43 13.28 18.00
CA ALA A 212 -32.48 14.01 17.32
C ALA A 212 -33.81 13.24 17.30
N ILE A 213 -33.78 11.92 17.09
CA ILE A 213 -34.97 11.06 17.24
C ILE A 213 -35.44 11.06 18.69
N ALA A 214 -34.55 10.87 19.66
CA ALA A 214 -34.91 10.91 21.08
C ALA A 214 -35.56 12.27 21.44
N LYS A 215 -34.98 13.39 21.01
CA LYS A 215 -35.59 14.72 21.22
C LYS A 215 -36.93 14.88 20.50
N SER A 216 -37.09 14.33 19.29
CA SER A 216 -38.36 14.36 18.55
C SER A 216 -39.44 13.48 19.18
N THR A 217 -39.07 12.37 19.84
CA THR A 217 -40.01 11.50 20.57
C THR A 217 -40.46 12.15 21.88
N TYR A 218 -39.65 13.04 22.48
CA TYR A 218 -40.02 13.80 23.68
C TYR A 218 -40.82 15.09 23.39
N SER A 219 -41.09 15.41 22.12
CA SER A 219 -41.85 16.61 21.72
C SER A 219 -43.12 16.26 20.92
N ALA A 220 -43.82 15.20 21.30
CA ALA A 220 -45.21 15.00 20.89
C ALA A 220 -46.12 15.71 21.91
N PRO A 221 -47.11 16.51 21.47
CA PRO A 221 -48.02 17.21 22.37
C PRO A 221 -48.95 16.22 23.08
N GLU A 222 -49.31 16.58 24.30
CA GLU A 222 -50.30 15.92 25.15
C GLU A 222 -51.57 15.61 24.36
N ASP A 223 -51.91 14.33 24.23
CA ASP A 223 -53.32 13.95 24.17
C ASP A 223 -53.54 12.57 24.79
N ASN A 224 -54.59 12.53 25.61
CA ASN A 224 -54.94 11.49 26.57
C ASN A 224 -55.06 10.08 25.96
N HIS A 225 -54.39 9.07 26.54
CA HIS A 225 -55.02 7.87 27.11
C HIS A 225 -54.03 6.75 27.49
N CYS A 226 -54.23 6.23 28.70
CA CYS A 226 -53.82 4.90 29.19
C CYS A 226 -52.31 4.70 29.45
N GLU A 227 -51.89 5.14 30.63
CA GLU A 227 -50.61 4.84 31.27
C GLU A 227 -50.48 3.32 31.51
N LYS A 228 -49.82 2.61 30.60
CA LYS A 228 -49.28 1.26 30.88
C LYS A 228 -47.87 1.43 31.41
N ALA A 229 -47.71 1.26 32.72
CA ALA A 229 -46.40 1.26 33.38
C ALA A 229 -45.42 0.30 32.66
N PRO A 230 -44.14 0.67 32.48
CA PRO A 230 -43.17 -0.21 31.86
C PRO A 230 -42.90 -1.41 32.77
N LEU A 231 -43.25 -2.61 32.30
CA LEU A 231 -42.96 -3.88 32.95
C LEU A 231 -41.46 -3.97 33.23
N ARG A 232 -41.09 -3.90 34.52
CA ARG A 232 -39.69 -3.92 34.95
C ARG A 232 -39.22 -5.36 34.87
N THR A 233 -38.47 -5.70 33.83
CA THR A 233 -37.86 -7.03 33.75
C THR A 233 -36.51 -7.04 34.43
N ALA A 234 -36.29 -7.98 35.35
CA ALA A 234 -35.01 -8.20 36.01
C ALA A 234 -34.50 -9.61 35.67
N TYR A 235 -33.19 -9.72 35.41
CA TYR A 235 -32.54 -10.99 35.13
C TYR A 235 -32.04 -11.60 36.44
N ARG A 236 -32.64 -12.71 36.88
CA ARG A 236 -32.23 -13.40 38.11
C ARG A 236 -32.16 -14.90 37.87
N ASN A 237 -31.04 -15.51 38.24
CA ASN A 237 -30.80 -16.97 38.12
C ASN A 237 -31.06 -17.55 36.71
N GLY A 238 -30.61 -16.85 35.67
CA GLY A 238 -30.70 -17.36 34.28
C GLY A 238 -32.08 -17.23 33.62
N ARG A 239 -33.05 -16.54 34.24
CA ARG A 239 -34.37 -16.32 33.66
C ARG A 239 -34.77 -14.84 33.77
N ILE A 240 -35.47 -14.35 32.75
CA ILE A 240 -36.11 -13.03 32.77
C ILE A 240 -37.39 -13.15 33.60
N VAL A 241 -37.47 -12.37 34.68
CA VAL A 241 -38.66 -12.27 35.52
C VAL A 241 -39.25 -10.87 35.32
N ILE A 242 -40.56 -10.82 35.09
CA ILE A 242 -41.33 -9.57 34.98
C ILE A 242 -41.76 -9.16 36.40
N LEU A 243 -41.37 -7.96 36.84
CA LEU A 243 -41.80 -7.33 38.10
C LEU A 243 -43.04 -6.48 37.89
#